data_AF-A0A520I0P9-F1
#
_entry.id   AF-A0A520I0P9-F1
#
_cell.length_a   1.000
_cell.length_b   1.000
_cell.length_c   1.000
_cell.angle_alpha   90.00
_cell.angle_beta   90.00
_cell.angle_gamma   90.00
#
_symmetry.space_group_name_H-M   'P 1'
#
loop_
_entity.id
_entity.type
_entity.pdbx_description
1 polymer ?
#
loop_
_entity_poly.entity_id
_entity_poly.type
_entity_poly.pdbx_seq_one_letter_code
_entity_poly.pdbx_strand_id
1 'polypeptide(L)'
;MVKLIAACSILLCVQSCAQTKKTAASAPVASTLKEAYKNIFLMGTAVNQDIVSGSNKPLQNIVLTHFNTITPENVMKAALINPEPGVYNYGPSDAFVDFGKQNNMFIIGHTLVWHNQVPAWFFKNGGGNPNTKEEQLERAPVALLLCLDYRR
;
A
#
# COMPACT_ATOMS: atom_id res chain seq x y z
N MET A 1 -34.74 87.31 30.96
CA MET A 1 -33.84 86.20 30.57
C MET A 1 -34.56 85.34 29.54
N VAL A 2 -34.30 85.57 28.25
CA VAL A 2 -34.88 84.83 27.13
C VAL A 2 -33.80 83.89 26.60
N LYS A 3 -34.08 82.59 26.52
CA LYS A 3 -33.10 81.57 26.11
C LYS A 3 -32.91 81.56 24.60
N LEU A 4 -31.63 81.52 24.23
CA LEU A 4 -31.05 81.39 22.90
C LEU A 4 -31.44 80.08 22.20
N ILE A 5 -31.62 80.20 20.88
CA ILE A 5 -31.65 79.11 19.89
C ILE A 5 -30.25 78.50 19.81
N ALA A 6 -30.13 77.17 19.90
CA ALA A 6 -28.89 76.46 19.61
C ALA A 6 -29.18 75.30 18.64
N ALA A 7 -28.67 75.44 17.42
CA ALA A 7 -28.67 74.45 16.38
C ALA A 7 -27.81 73.25 16.81
N CYS A 8 -28.37 72.04 16.76
CA CYS A 8 -27.64 70.80 17.01
C CYS A 8 -27.26 70.18 15.66
N SER A 9 -25.97 70.23 15.35
CA SER A 9 -25.34 69.67 14.17
C SER A 9 -25.62 68.17 14.02
N ILE A 10 -26.07 67.76 12.84
CA ILE A 10 -26.26 66.37 12.45
C ILE A 10 -24.88 65.72 12.32
N LEU A 11 -24.55 64.84 13.26
CA LEU A 11 -23.35 64.00 13.21
C LEU A 11 -23.64 62.80 12.28
N LEU A 12 -23.13 62.85 11.05
CA LEU A 12 -23.13 61.70 10.14
C LEU A 12 -22.19 60.61 10.68
N CYS A 13 -22.78 59.57 11.27
CA CYS A 13 -22.08 58.33 11.59
C CYS A 13 -21.76 57.57 10.29
N VAL A 14 -20.52 57.66 9.82
CA VAL A 14 -20.01 56.81 8.75
C VAL A 14 -19.73 55.43 9.37
N GLN A 15 -20.72 54.55 9.39
CA GLN A 15 -20.50 53.13 9.70
C GLN A 15 -19.79 52.48 8.51
N SER A 16 -18.47 52.36 8.62
CA SER A 16 -17.67 51.53 7.73
C SER A 16 -18.05 50.05 7.95
N CYS A 17 -18.76 49.46 7.00
CA CYS A 17 -18.98 48.01 6.94
C CYS A 17 -17.65 47.31 6.62
N ALA A 18 -16.85 47.02 7.64
CA ALA A 18 -15.75 46.08 7.50
C ALA A 18 -16.32 44.65 7.40
N GLN A 19 -16.48 44.15 6.17
CA GLN A 19 -16.75 42.74 5.91
C GLN A 19 -15.53 41.92 6.35
N THR A 20 -15.63 41.31 7.54
CA THR A 20 -14.74 40.23 7.94
C THR A 20 -15.02 39.03 7.04
N LYS A 21 -14.22 38.86 5.98
CA LYS A 21 -14.17 37.61 5.22
C LYS A 21 -13.76 36.50 6.19
N LYS A 22 -14.74 35.73 6.64
CA LYS A 22 -14.53 34.49 7.38
C LYS A 22 -13.96 33.48 6.37
N THR A 23 -12.64 33.46 6.22
CA THR A 23 -11.94 32.39 5.50
C THR A 23 -12.24 31.09 6.24
N ALA A 24 -13.05 30.22 5.62
CA ALA A 24 -13.16 28.84 6.06
C ALA A 24 -11.74 28.26 6.04
N ALA A 25 -11.21 27.89 7.20
CA ALA A 25 -9.93 27.22 7.28
C ALA A 25 -10.03 25.92 6.47
N SER A 26 -9.27 25.82 5.38
CA SER A 26 -9.12 24.56 4.65
C SER A 26 -8.59 23.53 5.63
N ALA A 27 -9.22 22.35 5.69
CA ALA A 27 -8.66 21.22 6.43
C ALA A 27 -7.19 21.04 6.03
N PRO A 28 -6.28 20.74 6.97
CA PRO A 28 -4.88 20.57 6.66
C PRO A 28 -4.73 19.49 5.57
N VAL A 29 -4.11 19.85 4.45
CA VAL A 29 -3.83 18.92 3.36
C VAL A 29 -2.83 17.89 3.90
N ALA A 30 -3.24 16.63 3.91
CA ALA A 30 -2.36 15.55 4.35
C ALA A 30 -1.11 15.49 3.46
N SER A 31 0.06 15.37 4.08
CA SER A 31 1.36 15.44 3.40
C SER A 31 1.73 14.19 2.63
N THR A 32 1.07 13.05 2.87
CA THR A 32 1.33 11.77 2.21
C THR A 32 0.03 11.03 1.90
N LEU A 33 0.09 10.02 1.01
CA LEU A 33 -1.10 9.24 0.64
C LEU A 33 -1.62 8.45 1.85
N LYS A 34 -0.74 7.73 2.56
CA LYS A 34 -1.13 6.99 3.78
C LYS A 34 -1.78 7.87 4.84
N GLU A 35 -1.30 9.10 5.05
CA GLU A 35 -1.93 10.02 6.01
C GLU A 35 -3.30 10.52 5.54
N ALA A 36 -3.47 10.79 4.23
CA ALA A 36 -4.73 11.25 3.68
C ALA A 36 -5.87 10.23 3.89
N TYR A 37 -5.54 8.93 3.92
CA TYR A 37 -6.52 7.84 3.98
C TYR A 37 -6.48 7.02 5.28
N LYS A 38 -5.69 7.41 6.28
CA LYS A 38 -5.39 6.59 7.48
C LYS A 38 -6.60 6.09 8.27
N ASN A 39 -7.72 6.81 8.23
CA ASN A 39 -8.95 6.47 8.94
C ASN A 39 -9.99 5.78 8.04
N ILE A 40 -9.63 5.46 6.80
CA ILE A 40 -10.53 4.88 5.80
C ILE A 40 -10.03 3.49 5.39
N PHE A 41 -8.78 3.39 4.92
CA PHE A 41 -8.14 2.14 4.53
C PHE A 41 -6.63 2.28 4.44
N LEU A 42 -5.92 1.15 4.32
CA LEU A 42 -4.48 1.13 4.07
C LEU A 42 -4.16 1.59 2.64
N MET A 43 -3.07 2.35 2.49
CA MET A 43 -2.56 2.77 1.20
C MET A 43 -1.40 1.89 0.77
N GLY A 44 -1.60 1.16 -0.33
CA GLY A 44 -0.70 0.10 -0.78
C GLY A 44 -0.02 0.33 -2.11
N THR A 45 1.10 -0.37 -2.30
CA THR A 45 1.79 -0.49 -3.59
C THR A 45 2.46 -1.86 -3.76
N ALA A 46 2.65 -2.27 -5.01
CA ALA A 46 3.48 -3.43 -5.34
C ALA A 46 4.97 -3.03 -5.31
N VAL A 47 5.83 -3.91 -4.80
CA VAL A 47 7.28 -3.68 -4.73
C VAL A 47 8.06 -4.87 -5.28
N ASN A 48 9.17 -4.57 -5.95
CA ASN A 48 10.11 -5.55 -6.48
C ASN A 48 11.43 -5.55 -5.70
N GLN A 49 12.34 -6.42 -6.13
CA GLN A 49 13.63 -6.62 -5.46
C GLN A 49 14.54 -5.38 -5.49
N ASP A 50 14.41 -4.50 -6.50
CA ASP A 50 15.22 -3.29 -6.57
C ASP A 50 14.83 -2.27 -5.50
N ILE A 51 13.53 -2.19 -5.21
CA ILE A 51 12.98 -1.39 -4.11
C ILE A 51 13.38 -2.00 -2.76
N VAL A 52 13.24 -3.32 -2.61
CA VAL A 52 13.54 -4.04 -1.37
C VAL A 52 15.03 -3.94 -1.00
N SER A 53 15.92 -4.18 -1.97
CA SER A 53 17.38 -4.11 -1.76
C SER A 53 17.91 -2.69 -1.62
N GLY A 54 17.11 -1.68 -2.00
CA GLY A 54 17.53 -0.29 -2.05
C GLY A 54 18.45 0.03 -3.22
N SER A 55 18.56 -0.85 -4.23
CA SER A 55 19.26 -0.53 -5.48
C SER A 55 18.59 0.64 -6.21
N ASN A 56 17.27 0.78 -6.07
CA ASN A 56 16.49 1.94 -6.52
C ASN A 56 16.01 2.80 -5.35
N LYS A 57 16.94 3.57 -4.75
CA LYS A 57 16.64 4.48 -3.63
C LYS A 57 15.53 5.50 -3.90
N PRO A 58 15.44 6.15 -5.08
CA PRO A 58 14.34 7.07 -5.35
C PRO A 58 12.96 6.43 -5.23
N LEU A 59 12.76 5.23 -5.80
CA LEU A 59 11.49 4.51 -5.66
C LEU A 59 11.28 4.00 -4.24
N GLN A 60 12.32 3.48 -3.57
CA GLN A 60 12.23 3.07 -2.17
C GLN A 60 11.75 4.22 -1.28
N ASN A 61 12.29 5.43 -1.47
CA ASN A 61 11.86 6.62 -0.72
C ASN A 61 10.39 6.97 -0.97
N ILE A 62 9.92 6.88 -2.22
CA ILE A 62 8.50 7.07 -2.54
C ILE A 62 7.64 6.03 -1.80
N VAL A 63 8.06 4.76 -1.81
CA VAL A 63 7.34 3.67 -1.13
C VAL A 63 7.21 3.95 0.37
N LEU A 64 8.34 4.23 1.03
CA LEU A 64 8.38 4.48 2.48
C LEU A 64 7.59 5.74 2.89
N THR A 65 7.60 6.77 2.03
CA THR A 65 6.90 8.04 2.29
C THR A 65 5.38 7.88 2.18
N HIS A 66 4.90 7.25 1.11
CA HIS A 66 3.47 7.33 0.75
C HIS A 66 2.63 6.14 1.18
N PHE A 67 3.21 4.97 1.46
CA PHE A 67 2.46 3.73 1.64
C PHE A 67 2.67 3.11 3.03
N ASN A 68 1.66 2.37 3.50
CA ASN A 68 1.68 1.62 4.77
C ASN A 68 1.27 0.15 4.60
N THR A 69 1.06 -0.30 3.36
CA THR A 69 0.95 -1.73 3.02
C THR A 69 1.73 -2.02 1.74
N ILE A 70 2.30 -3.22 1.64
CA ILE A 70 3.07 -3.65 0.46
C ILE A 70 2.65 -5.04 -0.01
N THR A 71 2.74 -5.26 -1.31
CA THR A 71 2.51 -6.55 -1.97
C THR A 71 3.75 -6.89 -2.81
N PRO A 72 4.27 -8.12 -2.78
CA PRO A 72 5.41 -8.49 -3.60
C PRO A 72 4.97 -8.56 -5.07
N GLU A 73 5.73 -7.94 -5.97
CA GLU A 73 5.38 -7.93 -7.40
C GLU A 73 5.45 -9.36 -7.99
N ASN A 74 6.50 -10.12 -7.63
CA ASN A 74 6.75 -11.44 -8.21
C ASN A 74 7.34 -12.47 -7.24
N VAL A 75 8.09 -12.04 -6.21
CA VAL A 75 8.94 -12.95 -5.42
C VAL A 75 8.19 -14.02 -4.62
N MET A 76 6.87 -13.86 -4.43
CA MET A 76 6.02 -14.87 -3.80
C MET A 76 5.15 -15.67 -4.78
N LYS A 77 5.40 -15.57 -6.09
CA LYS A 77 4.68 -16.39 -7.09
C LYS A 77 5.31 -17.77 -7.20
N ALA A 78 4.49 -18.79 -7.46
CA ALA A 78 4.91 -20.20 -7.41
C ALA A 78 6.14 -20.51 -8.29
N ALA A 79 6.26 -19.92 -9.48
CA ALA A 79 7.41 -20.13 -10.35
C ALA A 79 8.74 -19.64 -9.75
N LEU A 80 8.69 -18.65 -8.87
CA LEU A 80 9.88 -18.08 -8.22
C LEU A 80 10.21 -18.82 -6.93
N ILE A 81 9.18 -19.20 -6.16
CA ILE A 81 9.36 -19.97 -4.92
C ILE A 81 9.79 -21.40 -5.22
N ASN A 82 9.11 -22.11 -6.13
CA ASN A 82 9.34 -23.54 -6.34
C ASN A 82 9.47 -23.86 -7.84
N PRO A 83 10.57 -23.40 -8.48
CA PRO A 83 10.75 -23.53 -9.93
C PRO A 83 10.78 -24.99 -10.42
N GLU A 84 11.29 -25.90 -9.59
CA GLU A 84 11.43 -27.34 -9.90
C GLU A 84 10.94 -28.20 -8.71
N PRO A 85 10.50 -29.45 -8.94
CA PRO A 85 10.07 -30.33 -7.85
C PRO A 85 11.13 -30.45 -6.75
N GLY A 86 10.77 -30.11 -5.50
CA GLY A 86 11.68 -30.19 -4.35
C GLY A 86 12.71 -29.06 -4.23
N VAL A 87 12.79 -28.14 -5.19
CA VAL A 87 13.73 -27.00 -5.16
C VAL A 87 12.98 -25.73 -4.78
N TYR A 88 13.34 -25.14 -3.63
CA TYR A 88 12.68 -23.95 -3.10
C TYR A 88 13.64 -22.76 -2.97
N ASN A 89 13.16 -21.57 -3.30
CA ASN A 89 13.89 -20.32 -3.18
C ASN A 89 13.06 -19.26 -2.43
N TYR A 90 13.27 -19.18 -1.11
CA TYR A 90 12.59 -18.23 -0.24
C TYR A 90 13.39 -16.93 0.00
N GLY A 91 14.66 -16.88 -0.39
CA GLY A 91 15.53 -15.72 -0.07
C GLY A 91 14.93 -14.36 -0.49
N PRO A 92 14.47 -14.20 -1.74
CA PRO A 92 13.82 -12.97 -2.17
C PRO A 92 12.49 -12.65 -1.45
N SER A 93 11.69 -13.66 -1.09
CA SER A 93 10.44 -13.44 -0.35
C SER A 93 10.71 -13.06 1.10
N ASP A 94 11.73 -13.65 1.72
CA ASP A 94 12.15 -13.33 3.09
C ASP A 94 12.64 -11.89 3.16
N ALA A 95 13.50 -11.48 2.22
CA ALA A 95 13.97 -10.11 2.11
C ALA A 95 12.82 -9.10 1.94
N PHE A 96 11.79 -9.44 1.15
CA PHE A 96 10.61 -8.58 0.98
C PHE A 96 9.81 -8.43 2.28
N VAL A 97 9.60 -9.52 3.01
CA VAL A 97 8.84 -9.44 4.26
C VAL A 97 9.65 -8.76 5.36
N ASP A 98 10.95 -8.99 5.43
CA ASP A 98 11.83 -8.26 6.36
C ASP A 98 11.81 -6.76 6.07
N PHE A 99 11.84 -6.35 4.79
CA PHE A 99 11.65 -4.95 4.41
C PHE A 99 10.31 -4.38 4.92
N GLY A 100 9.21 -5.13 4.77
CA GLY A 100 7.90 -4.72 5.30
C GLY A 100 7.89 -4.60 6.82
N LYS A 101 8.43 -5.60 7.53
CA LYS A 101 8.51 -5.63 9.00
C LYS A 101 9.35 -4.48 9.55
N GLN A 102 10.55 -4.26 8.99
CA GLN A 102 11.47 -3.18 9.40
C GLN A 102 10.84 -1.79 9.25
N ASN A 103 9.93 -1.62 8.28
CA ASN A 103 9.26 -0.34 8.01
C ASN A 103 7.82 -0.28 8.57
N ASN A 104 7.44 -1.22 9.43
CA ASN A 104 6.12 -1.30 10.06
C ASN A 104 4.96 -1.24 9.05
N MET A 105 5.11 -1.96 7.93
CA MET A 105 4.10 -2.04 6.88
C MET A 105 3.26 -3.31 7.01
N PHE A 106 1.98 -3.20 6.70
CA PHE A 106 1.14 -4.39 6.51
C PHE A 106 1.57 -5.13 5.24
N ILE A 107 1.58 -6.46 5.27
CA ILE A 107 2.08 -7.27 4.16
C ILE A 107 0.94 -8.09 3.58
N ILE A 108 0.74 -7.96 2.28
CA ILE A 108 -0.19 -8.79 1.51
C ILE A 108 0.63 -9.81 0.73
N GLY A 109 0.48 -11.09 1.06
CA GLY A 109 1.07 -12.17 0.27
C GLY A 109 0.39 -12.29 -1.09
N HIS A 110 1.18 -12.46 -2.15
CA HIS A 110 0.67 -12.59 -3.52
C HIS A 110 1.54 -13.60 -4.28
N THR A 111 1.08 -14.82 -4.55
CA THR A 111 -0.26 -15.39 -4.27
C THR A 111 -0.17 -16.92 -4.19
N LEU A 112 -1.12 -17.54 -3.49
CA LEU A 112 -1.11 -19.00 -3.26
C LEU A 112 -1.47 -19.79 -4.52
N VAL A 113 -2.57 -19.42 -5.18
CA VAL A 113 -3.08 -20.17 -6.34
C VAL A 113 -3.32 -19.20 -7.48
N TRP A 114 -2.66 -19.45 -8.60
CA TRP A 114 -2.82 -18.67 -9.82
C TRP A 114 -2.57 -19.54 -11.05
N HIS A 115 -3.05 -19.12 -12.21
CA HIS A 115 -2.81 -19.84 -13.47
C HIS A 115 -1.55 -19.34 -14.19
N ASN A 116 -1.04 -18.17 -13.80
CA ASN A 116 0.14 -17.55 -14.40
C ASN A 116 1.32 -17.57 -13.44
N GLN A 117 2.55 -17.55 -13.97
CA GLN A 117 3.80 -17.66 -13.20
C GLN A 117 3.76 -18.84 -12.22
N VAL A 118 3.29 -19.97 -12.73
CA VAL A 118 3.33 -21.28 -12.09
C VAL A 118 4.12 -22.21 -13.00
N PRO A 119 5.06 -23.00 -12.47
CA PRO A 119 5.94 -23.81 -13.29
C PRO A 119 5.17 -24.98 -13.90
N ALA A 120 5.52 -25.35 -15.13
CA ALA A 120 4.79 -26.37 -15.90
C ALA A 120 4.74 -27.73 -15.20
N TRP A 121 5.78 -28.08 -14.42
CA TRP A 121 5.82 -29.34 -13.67
C TRP A 121 4.66 -29.43 -12.69
N PHE A 122 4.15 -28.32 -12.16
CA PHE A 122 3.06 -28.28 -11.18
C PHE A 122 1.76 -28.93 -11.71
N PHE A 123 1.56 -28.91 -13.02
CA PHE A 123 0.36 -29.43 -13.68
C PHE A 123 0.58 -30.78 -14.38
N LYS A 124 1.77 -31.37 -14.28
CA LYS A 124 2.14 -32.60 -14.99
C LYS A 124 2.63 -33.70 -14.05
N ASN A 125 2.13 -34.91 -14.24
CA ASN A 125 2.58 -36.08 -13.48
C ASN A 125 3.95 -36.58 -13.95
N GLY A 126 4.47 -37.63 -13.32
CA GLY A 126 5.80 -38.20 -13.63
C GLY A 126 5.94 -38.71 -15.08
N GLY A 127 4.83 -38.97 -15.77
CA GLY A 127 4.80 -39.33 -17.19
C GLY A 127 4.73 -38.13 -18.14
N GLY A 128 4.68 -36.89 -17.62
CA GLY A 128 4.57 -35.66 -18.42
C GLY A 128 3.15 -35.32 -18.89
N ASN A 129 2.16 -36.12 -18.52
CA ASN A 129 0.74 -35.89 -18.83
C ASN A 129 0.13 -34.88 -17.84
N PRO A 130 -0.94 -34.16 -18.22
CA PRO A 130 -1.70 -33.36 -17.26
C PRO A 130 -2.14 -34.18 -16.05
N ASN A 131 -2.06 -33.59 -14.85
CA ASN A 131 -2.55 -34.22 -13.64
C ASN A 131 -4.05 -34.57 -13.73
N THR A 132 -4.47 -35.66 -13.10
CA THR A 132 -5.87 -35.87 -12.74
C THR A 132 -6.32 -34.85 -11.69
N LYS A 133 -7.63 -34.81 -11.41
CA LYS A 133 -8.18 -33.97 -10.34
C LYS A 133 -7.54 -34.32 -8.99
N GLU A 134 -7.39 -35.60 -8.71
CA GLU A 134 -6.84 -36.13 -7.46
C GLU A 134 -5.35 -35.79 -7.35
N GLU A 135 -4.56 -36.03 -8.41
CA GLU A 135 -3.14 -35.66 -8.46
C GLU A 135 -2.93 -34.14 -8.29
N GLN A 136 -3.81 -33.32 -8.85
CA GLN A 136 -3.74 -31.86 -8.71
C GLN A 136 -4.13 -31.39 -7.30
N LEU A 137 -5.09 -32.06 -6.67
CA LEU A 137 -5.49 -31.77 -5.28
C LEU A 137 -4.38 -32.13 -4.30
N GLU A 138 -3.65 -33.23 -4.52
CA GLU A 138 -2.45 -33.55 -3.74
C GLU A 138 -1.33 -32.51 -3.94
N ARG A 139 -1.26 -31.89 -5.13
CA ARG A 139 -0.31 -30.80 -5.42
C ARG A 139 -0.69 -29.47 -4.78
N ALA A 140 -1.97 -29.19 -4.57
CA ALA A 140 -2.46 -27.88 -4.13
C ALA A 140 -1.92 -27.43 -2.75
N PRO A 141 -1.76 -28.31 -1.74
CA PRO A 141 -1.07 -27.96 -0.49
C PRO A 141 0.37 -27.49 -0.69
N VAL A 142 1.08 -27.96 -1.72
CA VAL A 142 2.42 -27.46 -2.05
C VAL A 142 2.32 -25.97 -2.37
N ALA A 143 1.39 -25.56 -3.25
CA ALA A 143 1.15 -24.16 -3.60
C ALA A 143 0.79 -23.28 -2.38
N LEU A 144 0.03 -23.83 -1.42
CA LEU A 144 -0.25 -23.12 -0.16
C LEU A 144 0.99 -23.00 0.73
N LEU A 145 1.79 -24.06 0.85
CA LEU A 145 3.03 -24.05 1.64
C LEU A 145 4.09 -23.13 1.01
N LEU A 146 4.11 -22.99 -0.32
CA LEU A 146 5.05 -22.12 -1.04
C LEU A 146 5.02 -20.67 -0.54
N CYS A 147 3.88 -20.15 -0.08
CA CYS A 147 3.82 -18.74 0.34
C CYS A 147 3.57 -18.56 1.84
N LEU A 148 3.36 -19.65 2.58
CA LEU A 148 2.98 -19.62 3.99
C LEU A 148 4.03 -20.20 4.93
N ASP A 149 5.14 -20.74 4.44
CA ASP A 149 6.26 -21.18 5.28
C ASP A 149 7.05 -19.99 5.86
N TYR A 150 6.35 -19.05 6.48
CA TYR A 150 6.89 -17.91 7.23
C TYR A 150 7.09 -18.26 8.72
N ARG A 151 7.20 -19.55 9.05
CA ARG A 151 7.44 -20.06 10.41
C ARG A 151 8.90 -20.46 10.65
N ARG A 152 9.84 -19.59 10.25
CA ARG A 152 11.21 -19.62 10.76
C ARG A 152 11.55 -18.32 11.45
#